data_AF-A0A959ARU8-F1
#
_entry.id   AF-A0A959ARU8-F1
#
_cell.length_a   1.000
_cell.length_b   1.000
_cell.length_c   1.000
_cell.angle_alpha   90.00
_cell.angle_beta   90.00
_cell.angle_gamma   90.00
#
_symmetry.space_group_name_H-M   'P 1'
#
loop_
_entity.id
_entity.type
_entity.pdbx_description
1 polymer ?
#
loop_
_entity_poly.entity_id
_entity_poly.type
_entity_poly.pdbx_seq_one_letter_code
_entity_poly.pdbx_strand_id
1 'polypeptide(L)'
;MKKALFSILLGLLMVQAGVAQKELTILFAYTNQAACAAGGPAEIKKNVDYGLGLLNTALSNSNVGYRVVAISEYVEVEDGFASTDDEVGELLKELKKPDGKYNKVHQFRQSKKADIVCLVYAGYAMGKAECPGE
;
A
#
# COMPACT_ATOMS: atom_id res chain seq x y z
N MET A 1 33.65 -35.82 41.72
CA MET A 1 32.28 -35.79 41.15
C MET A 1 31.63 -34.44 41.47
N LYS A 2 31.77 -33.44 40.60
CA LYS A 2 30.93 -32.23 40.58
C LYS A 2 30.36 -32.13 39.17
N LYS A 3 29.11 -32.58 39.07
CA LYS A 3 28.34 -32.68 37.83
C LYS A 3 27.88 -31.28 37.40
N ALA A 4 27.91 -31.07 36.08
CA ALA A 4 26.84 -30.43 35.32
C ALA A 4 26.45 -28.99 35.69
N LEU A 5 27.35 -28.03 35.47
CA LEU A 5 26.95 -26.62 35.38
C LEU A 5 27.61 -25.87 34.21
N PHE A 6 28.07 -26.61 33.19
CA PHE A 6 28.72 -26.04 32.00
C PHE A 6 27.92 -26.27 30.69
N SER A 7 26.63 -26.59 30.79
CA SER A 7 25.78 -26.92 29.61
C SER A 7 24.62 -25.95 29.33
N ILE A 8 24.52 -24.81 30.03
CA ILE A 8 23.43 -23.83 29.77
C ILE A 8 23.95 -22.58 29.05
N LEU A 9 25.26 -22.50 28.77
CA LEU A 9 25.80 -21.51 27.84
C LEU A 9 25.83 -22.03 26.39
N LEU A 10 24.97 -22.99 26.07
CA LEU A 10 24.38 -23.10 24.74
C LEU A 10 23.27 -22.05 24.67
N GLY A 11 23.65 -20.79 24.88
CA GLY A 11 22.84 -19.62 24.61
C GLY A 11 22.64 -19.58 23.13
N LEU A 12 21.67 -20.37 22.67
CA LEU A 12 20.71 -20.08 21.64
C LEU A 12 21.08 -18.82 20.84
N LEU A 13 22.16 -18.92 20.03
CA LEU A 13 22.22 -18.19 18.78
C LEU A 13 21.12 -18.81 17.93
N MET A 14 19.87 -18.45 18.24
CA MET A 14 18.88 -18.28 17.19
C MET A 14 19.41 -17.14 16.35
N VAL A 15 20.39 -17.44 15.50
CA VAL A 15 20.40 -16.85 14.17
C VAL A 15 19.08 -17.33 13.60
N GLN A 16 18.00 -16.60 13.85
CA GLN A 16 16.90 -16.53 12.92
C GLN A 16 17.60 -16.13 11.63
N ALA A 17 17.93 -17.12 10.81
CA ALA A 17 18.26 -16.93 9.42
C ALA A 17 17.03 -16.20 8.89
N GLY A 18 17.13 -14.87 8.82
CA GLY A 18 16.06 -14.05 8.31
C GLY A 18 15.69 -14.65 6.96
N VAL A 19 14.46 -15.16 6.86
CA VAL A 19 13.88 -15.53 5.58
C VAL A 19 14.17 -14.35 4.65
N ALA A 20 14.90 -14.58 3.56
CA ALA A 20 15.22 -13.52 2.61
C ALA A 20 13.91 -12.86 2.20
N GLN A 21 13.67 -11.66 2.75
CA GLN A 21 12.35 -11.06 2.74
C GLN A 21 12.15 -10.48 1.34
N LYS A 22 11.25 -11.09 0.56
CA LYS A 22 10.95 -10.64 -0.80
C LYS A 22 10.26 -9.29 -0.72
N GLU A 23 10.71 -8.33 -1.51
CA GLU A 23 10.05 -7.03 -1.56
C GLU A 23 8.87 -7.08 -2.53
N LEU A 24 7.74 -6.53 -2.10
CA LEU A 24 6.56 -6.30 -2.91
C LEU A 24 6.34 -4.81 -3.00
N THR A 25 6.34 -4.29 -4.21
CA THR A 25 6.23 -2.85 -4.49
C THR A 25 4.81 -2.48 -4.91
N ILE A 26 4.26 -1.45 -4.27
CA ILE A 26 2.92 -0.95 -4.54
C ILE A 26 3.01 0.45 -5.13
N LEU A 27 2.42 0.65 -6.31
CA LEU A 27 2.11 1.98 -6.83
C LEU A 27 0.76 2.42 -6.28
N PHE A 28 0.74 3.56 -5.60
CA PHE A 28 -0.51 4.18 -5.19
C PHE A 28 -0.96 5.20 -6.25
N ALA A 29 -2.20 5.07 -6.68
CA ALA A 29 -2.92 6.08 -7.45
C ALA A 29 -4.04 6.65 -6.58
N TYR A 30 -4.38 7.93 -6.74
CA TYR A 30 -5.45 8.56 -5.99
C TYR A 30 -6.31 9.46 -6.87
N THR A 31 -7.60 9.52 -6.55
CA THR A 31 -8.54 10.45 -7.18
C THR A 31 -8.44 11.83 -6.53
N ASN A 32 -8.76 12.90 -7.26
CA ASN A 32 -8.73 14.27 -6.71
C ASN A 32 -9.68 14.41 -5.52
N GLN A 33 -10.83 13.75 -5.60
CA GLN A 33 -11.81 13.72 -4.52
C GLN A 33 -11.25 12.99 -3.29
N ALA A 34 -10.49 11.90 -3.47
CA ALA A 34 -9.82 11.23 -2.36
C ALA A 34 -8.77 12.13 -1.71
N ALA A 35 -8.02 12.89 -2.51
CA ALA A 35 -7.07 13.87 -1.99
C ALA A 35 -7.81 14.93 -1.17
N CYS A 36 -8.88 15.54 -1.69
CA CYS A 36 -9.64 16.53 -0.94
C CYS A 36 -10.28 15.97 0.33
N ALA A 37 -10.85 14.78 0.24
CA ALA A 37 -11.40 14.01 1.36
C ALA A 37 -10.39 13.75 2.48
N ALA A 38 -9.13 13.47 2.12
CA ALA A 38 -8.07 13.20 3.06
C ALA A 38 -7.42 14.48 3.64
N GLY A 39 -7.69 15.67 3.08
CA GLY A 39 -6.96 16.90 3.43
C GLY A 39 -5.69 17.14 2.61
N GLY A 40 -5.59 16.50 1.44
CA GLY A 40 -4.56 16.67 0.42
C GLY A 40 -3.72 15.41 0.17
N PRO A 41 -2.92 15.39 -0.91
CA PRO A 41 -2.06 14.24 -1.25
C PRO A 41 -1.03 13.90 -0.16
N ALA A 42 -0.57 14.89 0.61
CA ALA A 42 0.36 14.68 1.72
C ALA A 42 -0.25 13.83 2.85
N GLU A 43 -1.53 14.04 3.16
CA GLU A 43 -2.21 13.27 4.20
C GLU A 43 -2.53 11.85 3.72
N ILE A 44 -2.86 11.66 2.43
CA ILE A 44 -2.91 10.32 1.81
C ILE A 44 -1.58 9.60 2.02
N LYS A 45 -0.46 10.25 1.67
CA LYS A 45 0.87 9.63 1.80
C LYS A 45 1.16 9.23 3.24
N LYS A 46 0.89 10.12 4.21
CA LYS A 46 1.06 9.83 5.64
C LYS A 46 0.23 8.62 6.09
N ASN A 47 -1.03 8.54 5.66
CA ASN A 47 -1.91 7.42 5.97
C ASN A 47 -1.41 6.10 5.35
N VAL A 48 -0.90 6.15 4.11
CA VAL A 48 -0.31 4.98 3.47
C VAL A 48 0.98 4.54 4.18
N ASP A 49 1.89 5.47 4.47
CA ASP A 49 3.15 5.16 5.18
C ASP A 49 2.86 4.49 6.54
N TYR A 50 1.88 5.03 7.29
CA TYR A 50 1.43 4.46 8.54
C TYR A 50 0.84 3.05 8.36
N GLY A 51 -0.08 2.88 7.39
CA GLY A 51 -0.69 1.59 7.09
C GLY A 51 0.32 0.52 6.64
N LEU A 52 1.32 0.90 5.84
CA LEU A 52 2.41 0.01 5.44
C LEU A 52 3.32 -0.37 6.60
N GLY A 53 3.55 0.54 7.56
CA GLY A 53 4.25 0.23 8.80
C GLY A 53 3.53 -0.86 9.60
N LEU A 54 2.21 -0.72 9.76
CA LEU A 54 1.38 -1.73 10.43
C LEU A 54 1.37 -3.07 9.67
N LEU A 55 1.21 -3.03 8.34
CA LEU A 55 1.22 -4.23 7.50
C LEU A 55 2.55 -4.99 7.60
N ASN A 56 3.68 -4.29 7.48
CA ASN A 56 5.00 -4.92 7.58
C ASN A 56 5.27 -5.50 8.97
N THR A 57 4.78 -4.83 10.02
CA THR A 57 4.84 -5.36 11.39
C THR A 57 4.05 -6.65 11.50
N ALA A 58 2.82 -6.68 10.95
CA ALA A 58 1.99 -7.89 10.93
C ALA A 58 2.63 -9.03 10.13
N LEU A 59 3.17 -8.75 8.94
CA LEU A 59 3.87 -9.73 8.10
C LEU A 59 5.08 -10.33 8.83
N SER A 60 5.87 -9.48 9.49
CA SER A 60 7.01 -9.92 10.29
C SER A 60 6.58 -10.80 11.48
N ASN A 61 5.57 -10.37 12.23
CA ASN A 61 5.03 -11.13 13.37
C ASN A 61 4.42 -12.47 12.95
N SER A 62 3.85 -12.55 11.75
CA SER A 62 3.32 -13.79 11.16
C SER A 62 4.36 -14.62 10.41
N ASN A 63 5.65 -14.24 10.43
CA ASN A 63 6.73 -14.89 9.69
C ASN A 63 6.42 -15.07 8.19
N VAL A 64 5.73 -14.08 7.60
CA VAL A 64 5.49 -14.01 6.17
C VAL A 64 6.72 -13.39 5.52
N GLY A 65 7.39 -14.12 4.63
CA GLY A 65 8.65 -13.73 3.99
C GLY A 65 8.55 -12.61 2.95
N TYR A 66 7.67 -11.63 3.17
CA TYR A 66 7.48 -10.46 2.32
C TYR A 66 7.64 -9.15 3.11
N ARG A 67 8.13 -8.12 2.42
CA ARG A 67 8.14 -6.73 2.87
C ARG A 67 7.44 -5.91 1.81
N VAL A 68 6.44 -5.14 2.21
CA VAL A 68 5.66 -4.30 1.30
C VAL A 68 6.19 -2.88 1.34
N VAL A 69 6.42 -2.29 0.17
CA VAL A 69 6.99 -0.95 0.03
C VAL A 69 6.14 -0.13 -0.95
N ALA A 70 5.80 1.10 -0.60
CA ALA A 70 5.18 2.04 -1.54
C ALA A 70 6.22 2.65 -2.46
N ILE A 71 5.86 2.86 -3.72
CA ILE A 71 6.54 3.82 -4.58
C ILE A 71 6.26 5.23 -4.06
N SER A 72 7.29 6.06 -3.97
CA SER A 72 7.20 7.42 -3.42
C SER A 72 6.35 8.38 -4.25
N GLU A 73 6.28 8.14 -5.56
CA GLU A 73 5.50 8.92 -6.51
C GLU A 73 4.10 8.33 -6.65
N TYR A 74 3.09 9.14 -6.33
CA TYR A 74 1.69 8.75 -6.40
C TYR A 74 1.10 9.30 -7.70
N VAL A 75 0.18 8.53 -8.32
CA VAL A 75 -0.44 8.95 -9.58
C VAL A 75 -1.81 9.54 -9.31
N GLU A 76 -1.94 10.85 -9.54
CA GLU A 76 -3.22 11.52 -9.59
C GLU A 76 -4.02 11.11 -10.84
N VAL A 77 -5.31 10.85 -10.66
CA VAL A 77 -6.24 10.43 -11.72
C VAL A 77 -7.51 11.28 -11.71
N GLU A 78 -7.91 11.76 -12.91
CA GLU A 78 -9.10 12.58 -13.13
C GLU A 78 -10.37 11.70 -13.24
N ASP A 79 -10.81 11.14 -12.12
CA ASP A 79 -12.11 10.50 -11.86
C ASP A 79 -12.07 9.98 -10.44
N GLY A 80 -13.13 9.74 -9.69
CA GLY A 80 -14.57 9.77 -9.91
C GLY A 80 -15.14 9.21 -8.61
N PHE A 81 -16.17 9.84 -8.06
CA PHE A 81 -16.78 9.40 -6.81
C PHE A 81 -17.41 8.03 -7.05
N ALA A 82 -17.06 7.02 -6.25
CA ALA A 82 -17.69 5.70 -6.33
C ALA A 82 -18.47 5.44 -5.05
N SER A 83 -19.78 5.67 -5.13
CA SER A 83 -20.72 5.65 -4.03
C SER A 83 -21.66 4.46 -4.05
N THR A 84 -21.54 3.60 -5.05
CA THR A 84 -22.25 2.33 -5.17
C THR A 84 -21.28 1.17 -5.45
N ASP A 85 -21.64 -0.05 -5.07
CA ASP A 85 -20.87 -1.25 -5.41
C ASP A 85 -20.70 -1.40 -6.93
N ASP A 86 -21.73 -1.03 -7.70
CA ASP A 86 -21.69 -1.04 -9.17
C ASP A 86 -20.67 0.00 -9.70
N GLU A 87 -20.65 1.21 -9.15
CA GLU A 87 -19.67 2.25 -9.51
C GLU A 87 -18.23 1.84 -9.16
N VAL A 88 -18.03 1.20 -8.00
CA VAL A 88 -16.72 0.62 -7.63
C VAL A 88 -16.33 -0.47 -8.63
N GLY A 89 -17.28 -1.31 -9.04
CA GLY A 89 -17.10 -2.34 -10.06
C GLY A 89 -16.64 -1.76 -11.40
N GLU A 90 -17.28 -0.69 -11.87
CA GLU A 90 -16.90 0.01 -13.11
C GLU A 90 -15.51 0.66 -13.00
N LEU A 91 -15.21 1.31 -11.88
CA LEU A 91 -13.89 1.88 -11.61
C LEU A 91 -12.78 0.80 -11.67
N LEU A 92 -13.02 -0.38 -11.09
CA LEU A 92 -12.08 -1.50 -11.15
C LEU A 92 -11.98 -2.12 -12.55
N LYS A 93 -13.06 -2.13 -13.34
CA LYS A 93 -13.03 -2.58 -14.75
C LYS A 93 -12.19 -1.63 -15.59
N GLU A 94 -12.38 -0.32 -15.43
CA GLU A 94 -11.59 0.69 -16.13
C GLU A 94 -10.12 0.64 -15.72
N LEU A 95 -9.81 0.46 -14.43
CA LEU A 95 -8.43 0.32 -13.94
C LEU A 95 -7.73 -0.95 -14.48
N LYS A 96 -8.45 -1.91 -15.05
CA LYS A 96 -7.85 -3.09 -15.68
C LYS A 96 -7.52 -2.90 -17.15
N LYS A 97 -8.01 -1.82 -17.79
CA LYS A 97 -7.77 -1.53 -19.21
C LYS A 97 -6.43 -0.79 -19.38
N PRO A 98 -5.38 -1.43 -19.93
CA PRO A 98 -4.05 -0.81 -20.04
C PRO A 98 -4.04 0.47 -20.89
N ASP A 99 -4.96 0.56 -21.82
CA ASP A 99 -5.18 1.65 -22.78
C ASP A 99 -6.40 2.53 -22.45
N GLY A 100 -7.06 2.28 -21.31
CA GLY A 100 -8.26 2.99 -20.88
C GLY A 100 -7.97 4.27 -20.10
N LYS A 101 -8.95 4.70 -19.32
CA LYS A 101 -8.90 5.95 -18.54
C LYS A 101 -7.69 6.05 -17.61
N TYR A 102 -7.23 4.91 -17.08
CA TYR A 102 -6.12 4.83 -16.15
C TYR A 102 -4.79 4.45 -16.82
N ASN A 103 -4.64 4.65 -18.14
CA ASN A 103 -3.41 4.35 -18.88
C ASN A 103 -2.14 4.93 -18.22
N LYS A 104 -2.20 6.17 -17.73
CA LYS A 104 -1.10 6.81 -16.97
C LYS A 104 -0.65 5.98 -15.77
N VAL A 105 -1.59 5.39 -15.01
CA VAL A 105 -1.29 4.51 -13.86
C VAL A 105 -0.54 3.27 -14.34
N HIS A 106 -0.97 2.67 -15.46
CA HIS A 106 -0.29 1.51 -16.05
C HIS A 106 1.11 1.82 -16.56
N GLN A 107 1.30 2.95 -17.24
CA GLN A 107 2.61 3.41 -17.70
C GLN A 107 3.57 3.63 -16.52
N PHE A 108 3.09 4.30 -15.47
CA PHE A 108 3.88 4.50 -14.25
C PHE A 108 4.23 3.19 -13.57
N ARG A 109 3.25 2.27 -13.42
CA ARG A 109 3.46 0.95 -12.84
C ARG A 109 4.56 0.19 -13.59
N GLN A 110 4.52 0.18 -14.93
CA GLN A 110 5.52 -0.47 -15.74
C GLN A 110 6.90 0.20 -15.60
N SER A 111 6.96 1.53 -15.68
CA SER A 111 8.23 2.27 -15.59
C SER A 111 8.94 2.11 -14.25
N LYS A 112 8.18 2.08 -13.15
CA LYS A 112 8.68 1.92 -11.78
C LYS A 112 8.77 0.45 -11.36
N LYS A 113 8.37 -0.48 -12.24
CA LYS A 113 8.33 -1.93 -12.00
C LYS A 113 7.54 -2.31 -10.75
N ALA A 114 6.40 -1.64 -10.54
CA ALA A 114 5.54 -1.92 -9.39
C ALA A 114 4.83 -3.27 -9.55
N ASP A 115 4.84 -4.07 -8.50
CA ASP A 115 4.15 -5.37 -8.48
C ASP A 115 2.64 -5.18 -8.46
N ILE A 116 2.14 -4.24 -7.64
CA ILE A 116 0.72 -3.99 -7.42
C ILE A 116 0.37 -2.51 -7.68
N VAL A 117 -0.86 -2.26 -8.11
CA VAL A 117 -1.48 -0.94 -8.09
C VAL A 117 -2.57 -0.91 -7.03
N CYS A 118 -2.56 0.11 -6.18
CA CYS A 118 -3.63 0.40 -5.23
C CYS A 118 -4.25 1.75 -5.60
N LEU A 119 -5.56 1.77 -5.83
CA LEU A 119 -6.30 2.99 -6.13
C LEU A 119 -7.03 3.47 -4.87
N VAL A 120 -6.71 4.68 -4.43
CA VAL A 120 -7.37 5.39 -3.34
C VAL A 120 -8.46 6.27 -3.94
N TYR A 121 -9.71 6.00 -3.59
CA TYR A 121 -10.88 6.74 -4.09
C TYR A 121 -11.76 7.19 -2.92
N ALA A 122 -12.52 8.27 -3.12
CA ALA A 122 -13.54 8.69 -2.17
C ALA A 122 -14.83 7.89 -2.41
N GLY A 123 -15.34 7.24 -1.35
CA GLY A 123 -16.54 6.40 -1.42
C GLY A 123 -17.63 6.77 -0.41
N TYR A 124 -18.76 6.05 -0.53
CA TYR A 124 -20.03 5.94 0.22
C TYR A 124 -20.44 6.90 1.36
N ALA A 125 -19.53 7.59 2.07
CA ALA A 125 -19.85 8.43 3.23
C ALA A 125 -19.34 9.89 3.11
N MET A 126 -18.55 10.21 2.09
CA MET A 126 -18.01 11.56 1.92
C MET A 126 -19.03 12.42 1.14
N GLY A 127 -20.02 12.99 1.82
CA GLY A 127 -20.82 14.07 1.21
C GLY A 127 -19.88 15.10 0.56
N LYS A 128 -20.24 15.65 -0.63
CA LYS A 128 -19.39 16.47 -1.51
C LYS A 128 -18.34 17.26 -0.72
N ALA A 129 -17.15 16.70 -0.55
CA ALA A 129 -16.08 17.39 0.15
C ALA A 129 -15.59 18.48 -0.79
N GLU A 130 -15.94 19.73 -0.49
CA GLU A 130 -15.37 20.88 -1.18
C GLU A 130 -13.89 20.95 -0.83
N CYS A 131 -13.02 20.89 -1.84
CA CYS A 131 -11.59 21.05 -1.66
C CYS A 131 -11.34 22.48 -1.15
N PRO A 132 -10.77 22.67 0.05
CA PRO A 132 -10.44 24.02 0.49
C PRO A 132 -9.25 24.54 -0.33
N GLY A 133 -9.53 25.43 -1.28
CA GLY A 133 -8.54 26.28 -1.96
C GLY A 133 -8.24 25.94 -3.43
N GLU A 134 -9.22 26.19 -4.32
CA GLU A 134 -8.89 26.75 -5.64
C GLU A 134 -8.60 28.26 -5.51
#